data_AF-A0AA92C593-F1
#
_entry.id   AF-A0AA92C593-F1
#
_cell.length_a   1.000
_cell.length_b   1.000
_cell.length_c   1.000
_cell.angle_alpha   90.00
_cell.angle_beta   90.00
_cell.angle_gamma   90.00
#
_symmetry.space_group_name_H-M   'P 1'
#
loop_
_entity.id
_entity.type
_entity.pdbx_description
1 polymer ?
#
loop_
_entity_poly.entity_id
_entity_poly.type
_entity_poly.pdbx_seq_one_letter_code
_entity_poly.pdbx_strand_id
1 'polypeptide(L)'
;MTAIFFDTARLKAFSALSKAGKSTIKLEIETTDHFELAYILRQLDQIEAEQKQATKPKKAETKKAAPLLALPAPAKQLTFRGSANE
;
A
#
# COMPACT_ATOMS: atom_id res chain seq x y z
N MET A 1 4.25 9.70 7.02
CA MET A 1 4.63 9.12 8.32
C MET A 1 3.67 9.74 9.33
N THR A 2 2.75 8.96 9.87
CA THR A 2 1.71 9.45 10.79
C THR A 2 2.19 9.30 12.24
N ALA A 3 2.00 10.34 13.05
CA ALA A 3 2.38 10.36 14.46
C ALA A 3 1.29 11.06 15.28
N ILE A 4 1.23 10.74 16.57
CA ILE A 4 0.33 11.37 17.54
C ILE A 4 1.19 12.29 18.41
N PHE A 5 0.81 13.56 18.49
CA PHE A 5 1.51 14.58 19.27
C PHE A 5 0.62 15.09 20.41
N PHE A 6 1.23 15.29 21.58
CA PHE A 6 0.61 15.91 22.75
C PHE A 6 1.70 16.49 23.66
N ASP A 7 1.39 17.59 24.35
CA ASP A 7 2.32 18.36 25.18
C ASP A 7 2.05 18.15 26.68
N THR A 8 0.79 18.27 27.11
CA THR A 8 0.41 18.23 28.53
C THR A 8 -0.12 16.89 28.98
N ALA A 9 -0.38 15.97 28.05
CA ALA A 9 -0.88 14.63 28.35
C ALA A 9 0.25 13.69 28.81
N ARG A 10 -0.10 12.72 29.67
CA ARG A 10 0.85 11.76 30.26
C ARG A 10 0.50 10.33 29.90
N LEU A 11 1.51 9.52 29.57
CA LEU A 11 1.36 8.07 29.42
C LEU A 11 1.21 7.41 30.80
N LYS A 12 0.06 6.78 31.03
CA LYS A 12 -0.30 6.12 32.29
C LYS A 12 0.10 4.66 32.32
N ALA A 13 -0.23 3.94 31.26
CA ALA A 13 0.09 2.53 31.09
C ALA A 13 0.29 2.21 29.61
N PHE A 14 1.04 1.16 29.33
CA PHE A 14 1.20 0.63 27.99
C PHE A 14 1.24 -0.89 28.02
N SER A 15 0.77 -1.53 26.96
CA SER A 15 0.95 -2.96 26.74
C SER A 15 1.24 -3.24 25.27
N ALA A 16 2.00 -4.29 25.01
CA ALA A 16 2.32 -4.74 23.67
C ALA A 16 2.04 -6.23 23.55
N LEU A 17 1.43 -6.64 22.44
CA LEU A 17 1.18 -8.03 22.10
C LEU A 17 1.64 -8.29 20.66
N SER A 18 2.56 -9.23 20.51
CA SER A 18 3.03 -9.69 19.20
C SER A 18 2.46 -11.08 18.94
N LYS A 19 1.64 -11.23 17.89
CA LYS A 19 1.03 -12.51 17.49
C LYS A 19 1.03 -12.64 15.98
N ALA A 20 1.49 -13.78 15.46
CA ALA A 20 1.43 -14.14 14.05
C ALA A 20 1.95 -13.04 13.10
N GLY A 21 3.11 -12.47 13.42
CA GLY A 21 3.76 -11.43 12.59
C GLY A 21 3.14 -10.03 12.69
N LYS A 22 2.17 -9.82 13.59
CA LYS A 22 1.59 -8.50 13.88
C LYS A 22 1.87 -8.11 15.32
N SER A 23 2.32 -6.88 15.52
CA SER A 23 2.50 -6.27 16.84
C SER A 23 1.39 -5.27 17.09
N THR A 24 0.68 -5.40 18.21
CA THR A 24 -0.36 -4.48 18.67
C THR A 24 0.12 -3.80 19.93
N ILE A 25 0.04 -2.48 19.98
CA ILE A 25 0.39 -1.68 21.16
C ILE A 25 -0.89 -0.99 21.65
N LYS A 26 -1.18 -1.08 22.94
CA LYS A 26 -2.23 -0.29 23.60
C LYS A 26 -1.55 0.75 24.49
N LEU A 27 -2.02 1.98 24.39
CA LEU A 27 -1.55 3.11 25.18
C LEU A 27 -2.72 3.66 25.98
N GLU A 28 -2.51 3.88 27.27
CA GLU A 28 -3.43 4.64 28.12
C GLU A 28 -2.80 6.01 28.37
N ILE A 29 -3.42 7.05 27.81
CA ILE A 29 -2.97 8.44 27.92
C ILE A 29 -4.00 9.20 28.74
N GLU A 30 -3.51 9.94 29.73
CA GLU A 30 -4.32 10.77 30.63
C GLU A 30 -4.04 12.25 30.35
N THR A 31 -5.09 13.06 30.24
CA THR A 31 -5.00 14.52 30.16
C THR A 31 -6.12 15.14 30.97
N THR A 32 -5.85 16.29 31.58
CA THR A 32 -6.84 17.12 32.29
C THR A 32 -7.35 18.28 31.44
N ASP A 33 -6.69 18.57 30.31
CA ASP A 33 -7.06 19.64 29.40
C ASP A 33 -8.00 19.13 28.29
N HIS A 34 -9.18 19.74 28.20
CA HIS A 34 -10.19 19.40 27.20
C HIS A 34 -9.77 19.76 25.77
N PHE A 35 -8.99 20.83 25.58
CA PHE A 35 -8.50 21.21 24.26
C PHE A 35 -7.47 20.20 23.76
N GLU A 36 -6.57 19.76 24.64
CA GLU A 36 -5.60 18.71 24.35
C GLU A 36 -6.29 17.39 24.00
N LEU A 37 -7.32 16.99 24.76
CA LEU A 37 -8.12 15.81 24.45
C LEU A 37 -8.73 15.90 23.04
N ALA A 38 -9.39 17.02 22.71
CA ALA A 38 -9.98 17.23 21.39
C ALA A 38 -8.92 17.19 20.28
N TYR A 39 -7.74 17.75 20.52
CA TYR A 39 -6.63 17.76 19.57
C TYR A 39 -6.09 16.34 19.31
N ILE A 40 -5.90 15.53 20.36
CA ILE A 40 -5.48 14.13 20.25
C ILE A 40 -6.52 13.33 19.46
N LEU A 41 -7.80 13.46 19.78
CA LEU A 41 -8.88 12.74 19.09
C LEU A 41 -8.93 13.09 17.60
N ARG A 42 -8.79 14.38 17.26
CA ARG A 42 -8.75 14.82 15.86
C ARG A 42 -7.58 14.20 15.09
N GLN A 43 -6.40 14.09 15.71
CA GLN A 43 -5.25 13.44 15.08
C GLN A 43 -5.53 11.95 14.84
N LEU A 44 -6.16 11.24 15.78
CA LEU A 44 -6.53 9.83 15.60
C LEU A 44 -7.49 9.63 14.43
N ASP A 45 -8.51 10.48 14.29
CA ASP A 45 -9.45 10.44 13.17
C ASP A 45 -8.73 10.64 11.82
N GLN A 46 -7.81 11.60 11.76
CA GLN A 46 -7.00 11.87 10.56
C GLN A 46 -6.14 10.67 10.18
N ILE A 47 -5.45 10.06 11.15
CA ILE A 47 -4.60 8.88 10.93
C ILE A 47 -5.45 7.71 10.42
N GLU A 48 -6.61 7.47 11.03
CA GLU A 48 -7.51 6.40 10.59
C GLU A 48 -8.01 6.62 9.16
N ALA A 49 -8.37 7.87 8.82
CA ALA A 49 -8.77 8.25 7.47
C ALA A 49 -7.65 8.03 6.45
N GLU A 50 -6.42 8.45 6.76
CA GLU A 50 -5.24 8.24 5.90
C GLU A 50 -4.95 6.74 5.68
N GLN A 51 -5.02 5.93 6.74
CA GLN A 51 -4.83 4.48 6.65
C GLN A 51 -5.92 3.80 5.80
N LYS A 52 -7.17 4.22 5.95
CA LYS A 52 -8.30 3.76 5.12
C LYS A 52 -8.13 4.18 3.65
N GLN A 53 -7.52 5.32 3.37
CA GLN A 53 -7.23 5.74 2.00
C GLN A 53 -6.06 4.96 1.39
N ALA A 54 -4.99 4.72 2.15
CA ALA A 54 -3.81 3.99 1.69
C ALA A 54 -4.13 2.51 1.35
N THR A 55 -5.12 1.92 2.01
CA THR A 55 -5.58 0.55 1.76
C THR A 55 -6.52 0.43 0.56
N LYS A 56 -7.07 1.54 0.03
CA LYS A 56 -7.88 1.48 -1.19
C LYS A 56 -6.96 1.19 -2.38
N PRO A 57 -7.21 0.12 -3.16
CA PRO A 57 -6.44 -0.14 -4.36
C PRO A 57 -6.62 1.06 -5.30
N LYS A 58 -5.51 1.71 -5.69
CA LYS A 58 -5.53 2.67 -6.80
C LYS A 58 -6.06 1.90 -8.01
N LYS A 59 -7.24 2.26 -8.50
CA LYS A 59 -7.70 1.81 -9.82
C LYS A 59 -6.59 2.17 -10.79
N ALA A 60 -5.93 1.15 -11.35
CA ALA A 60 -4.92 1.35 -12.37
C ALA A 60 -5.59 2.11 -13.51
N GLU A 61 -5.13 3.33 -13.78
CA GLU A 61 -5.49 4.03 -14.99
C GLU A 61 -5.04 3.14 -16.15
N THR A 62 -6.02 2.64 -16.90
CA THR A 62 -5.79 1.86 -18.11
C THR A 62 -5.07 2.78 -19.09
N LYS A 63 -3.74 2.72 -19.09
CA LYS A 63 -2.92 3.35 -20.12
C LYS A 63 -3.38 2.74 -21.44
N LYS A 64 -3.96 3.57 -22.32
CA LYS A 64 -4.29 3.18 -23.69
C LYS A 64 -3.02 2.58 -24.31
N ALA A 65 -3.11 1.32 -24.72
CA ALA A 65 -2.00 0.60 -25.33
C ALA A 65 -1.49 1.39 -26.53
N ALA A 66 -0.18 1.69 -26.54
CA ALA A 66 0.48 2.19 -27.75
C ALA A 66 0.36 1.13 -28.85
N PRO A 67 0.26 1.53 -30.13
CA PRO A 67 0.17 0.58 -31.23
C PRO A 67 1.45 -0.25 -31.25
N LEU A 68 1.30 -1.58 -31.11
CA LEU A 68 2.39 -2.52 -31.20
C LEU A 68 3.06 -2.35 -32.58
N LEU A 69 4.35 -2.00 -32.57
CA LEU A 69 5.16 -2.05 -33.78
C LEU A 69 5.22 -3.52 -34.22
N ALA A 70 4.56 -3.82 -35.33
CA ALA A 70 4.49 -5.17 -35.87
C ALA A 70 5.91 -5.65 -36.22
N LEU A 71 6.30 -6.79 -35.65
CA LEU A 71 7.49 -7.49 -36.10
C LEU A 71 7.24 -8.04 -37.52
N PRO A 72 8.20 -7.91 -38.44
CA PRO A 72 8.07 -8.48 -39.78
C PRO A 72 7.90 -10.00 -39.68
N ALA A 73 7.00 -10.53 -40.51
CA ALA A 73 6.63 -11.95 -40.48
C ALA A 73 7.86 -12.84 -40.74
N PRO A 74 8.03 -13.94 -39.99
CA PRO A 74 9.17 -14.84 -40.16
C PRO A 74 9.15 -15.48 -41.55
N ALA A 75 10.32 -15.55 -42.18
CA ALA A 75 10.48 -16.11 -43.52
C ALA A 75 10.04 -17.58 -43.55
N LYS A 76 9.20 -17.93 -44.52
CA LYS A 76 8.72 -19.29 -44.74
C LYS A 76 9.91 -20.21 -45.02
N GLN A 77 10.08 -21.24 -44.20
CA GLN A 77 11.05 -22.31 -44.41
C GLN A 77 10.73 -23.02 -45.74
N LEU A 78 11.70 -23.04 -46.66
CA LEU A 78 11.61 -23.87 -47.85
C LEU A 78 11.87 -25.33 -47.45
N THR A 79 10.88 -26.20 -47.68
CA THR A 79 11.07 -27.64 -47.55
C THR A 79 11.96 -28.12 -48.69
N PHE A 80 13.19 -28.52 -48.37
CA PHE A 80 14.10 -29.18 -49.31
C PHE A 80 13.53 -30.55 -49.68
N ARG A 81 13.02 -30.69 -50.90
CA ARG A 81 12.60 -31.97 -51.47
C ARG A 81 13.77 -32.53 -52.25
N GLY A 82 14.60 -33.33 -51.58
CA GLY A 82 15.71 -34.03 -52.21
C GLY A 82 15.19 -34.89 -53.36
N SER A 83 15.68 -34.60 -54.56
CA SER A 83 15.49 -35.45 -55.74
C SER A 83 16.27 -36.75 -55.52
N ALA A 84 15.53 -37.86 -55.43
CA ALA A 84 16.09 -39.18 -55.62
C ALA A 84 16.50 -39.33 -57.09
N ASN A 85 17.79 -39.56 -57.33
CA ASN A 85 18.36 -40.18 -58.54
C ASN A 85 19.35 -41.21 -57.96
N GLU A 86 18.94 -42.47 -57.88
CA GLU A 86 19.23 -43.56 -58.83
C GLU A 86 20.61 -44.18 -58.58
#